data_AF-A0A6J6MAG0-F1
#
_entry.id   AF-A0A6J6MAG0-F1
#
_cell.length_a   1.000
_cell.length_b   1.000
_cell.length_c   1.000
_cell.angle_alpha   90.00
_cell.angle_beta   90.00
_cell.angle_gamma   90.00
#
_symmetry.space_group_name_H-M   'P 1'
#
loop_
_entity.id
_entity.type
_entity.pdbx_description
1 polymer ?
#
loop_
_entity_poly.entity_id
_entity_poly.type
_entity_poly.pdbx_seq_one_letter_code
_entity_poly.pdbx_strand_id
1 'polypeptide(L)'
;MDLQLKGRLVSVIGADQGTQAACRRVLEGEGAVIATAPSELSYPLADIVIAVGGVRPGSDLLEVSDPDDLYAAWDDMTDAVSAYRAALPRMLENKWGRFVWVGSAQAKSVDAEADELAAMTSLGMLGLNKVITGEVGSNGITANAVLRGGIATDEDVANAVTFLCSEGAAYLSGITITVDGGIGSGIF
;
A
#
# COMPACT_ATOMS: atom_id res chain seq x y z
N MET A 1 -19.31 6.97 -9.25
CA MET A 1 -19.80 6.02 -8.23
C MET A 1 -19.53 6.68 -6.89
N ASP A 2 -20.47 6.70 -5.95
CA ASP A 2 -20.18 7.25 -4.62
C ASP A 2 -19.27 6.27 -3.85
N LEU A 3 -18.02 6.66 -3.63
CA LEU A 3 -17.02 5.84 -2.94
C LEU A 3 -17.14 5.92 -1.41
N GLN A 4 -17.96 6.84 -0.90
CA GLN A 4 -18.20 7.04 0.55
C GLN A 4 -16.92 7.33 1.35
N LEU A 5 -16.01 8.09 0.75
CA LEU A 5 -14.73 8.48 1.36
C LEU A 5 -14.76 9.84 2.06
N LYS A 6 -15.89 10.57 1.95
CA LYS A 6 -16.02 11.91 2.50
C LYS A 6 -15.75 11.94 4.01
N GLY A 7 -14.75 12.73 4.41
CA GLY A 7 -14.36 12.94 5.80
C GLY A 7 -13.54 11.81 6.43
N ARG A 8 -13.22 10.73 5.69
CA ARG A 8 -12.33 9.67 6.17
C ARG A 8 -10.91 10.22 6.31
N LEU A 9 -10.26 9.96 7.45
CA LEU A 9 -8.88 10.36 7.67
C LEU A 9 -7.93 9.38 6.98
N VAL A 10 -6.98 9.90 6.20
CA VAL A 10 -6.04 9.10 5.42
C VAL A 10 -4.61 9.39 5.85
N SER A 11 -3.86 8.37 6.23
CA SER A 11 -2.41 8.42 6.34
C SER A 11 -1.80 7.84 5.08
N VAL A 12 -1.04 8.64 4.35
CA VAL A 12 -0.24 8.19 3.19
C VAL A 12 1.22 8.33 3.58
N ILE A 13 1.99 7.25 3.48
CA ILE A 13 3.40 7.17 3.87
C ILE A 13 4.22 6.36 2.85
N GLY A 14 5.55 6.40 2.98
CA GLY A 14 6.46 5.55 2.21
C GLY A 14 7.54 6.33 1.46
N ALA A 15 8.27 5.64 0.58
CA ALA A 15 9.43 6.18 -0.10
C ALA A 15 9.09 6.89 -1.44
N ASP A 16 8.21 6.33 -2.26
CA ASP A 16 7.87 6.90 -3.57
C ASP A 16 6.92 8.12 -3.43
N GLN A 17 7.47 9.32 -3.60
CA GLN A 17 6.74 10.57 -3.44
C GLN A 17 5.71 10.82 -4.56
N GLY A 18 5.95 10.30 -5.78
CA GLY A 18 5.04 10.50 -6.91
C GLY A 18 3.72 9.78 -6.68
N THR A 19 3.81 8.48 -6.37
CA THR A 19 2.64 7.66 -6.03
C THR A 19 1.92 8.17 -4.80
N GLN A 20 2.65 8.63 -3.77
CA GLN A 20 2.02 9.24 -2.60
C GLN A 20 1.23 10.51 -2.96
N ALA A 21 1.81 11.41 -3.76
CA ALA A 21 1.15 12.64 -4.18
C ALA A 21 -0.11 12.35 -5.00
N ALA A 22 -0.06 11.36 -5.91
CA ALA A 22 -1.23 10.91 -6.66
C ALA A 22 -2.33 10.34 -5.75
N CYS A 23 -1.98 9.47 -4.81
CA CYS A 23 -2.93 8.91 -3.84
C CYS A 23 -3.61 10.01 -3.01
N ARG A 24 -2.85 10.99 -2.50
CA ARG A 24 -3.40 12.13 -1.75
C ARG A 24 -4.40 12.90 -2.61
N ARG A 25 -3.99 13.31 -3.82
CA ARG A 25 -4.83 14.09 -4.74
C ARG A 25 -6.14 13.39 -5.10
N VAL A 26 -6.09 12.11 -5.47
CA VAL A 26 -7.30 11.37 -5.88
C VAL A 26 -8.25 11.20 -4.69
N LEU A 27 -7.73 10.85 -3.50
CA LEU A 27 -8.55 10.69 -2.30
C LEU A 27 -9.16 12.00 -1.79
N GLU A 28 -8.42 13.11 -1.86
CA GLU A 28 -8.95 14.44 -1.57
C GLU A 28 -10.06 14.83 -2.55
N GLY A 29 -9.92 14.47 -3.83
CA GLY A 29 -10.96 14.62 -4.84
C GLY A 29 -12.26 13.89 -4.50
N GLU A 30 -12.17 12.76 -3.80
CA GLU A 30 -13.29 11.97 -3.28
C GLU A 30 -13.77 12.43 -1.88
N GLY A 31 -13.22 13.54 -1.38
CA GLY A 31 -13.61 14.18 -0.12
C GLY A 31 -12.97 13.59 1.13
N ALA A 32 -11.98 12.69 1.00
CA ALA A 32 -11.19 12.23 2.12
C ALA A 32 -10.28 13.35 2.66
N VAL A 33 -9.81 13.21 3.90
CA VAL A 33 -8.98 14.21 4.57
C VAL A 33 -7.62 13.61 4.86
N ILE A 34 -6.56 14.19 4.29
CA ILE A 34 -5.19 13.74 4.53
C ILE A 34 -4.77 14.14 5.95
N ALA A 35 -4.48 13.13 6.77
CA ALA A 35 -4.07 13.31 8.14
C ALA A 35 -2.62 13.79 8.21
N THR A 36 -2.37 14.79 9.05
CA THR A 36 -1.04 15.29 9.37
C THR A 36 -0.50 14.61 10.62
N ALA A 37 0.73 14.10 10.53
CA ALA A 37 1.43 13.56 11.69
C ALA A 37 1.75 14.69 12.69
N PRO A 38 1.63 14.45 14.01
CA PRO A 38 2.00 15.44 15.02
C PRO A 38 3.52 15.70 15.12
N SER A 39 4.34 14.78 14.60
CA SER A 39 5.79 14.94 14.41
C SER A 39 6.30 13.97 13.34
N GLU A 40 7.53 14.20 12.84
CA GLU A 40 8.19 13.33 11.85
C GLU A 40 8.38 11.88 12.32
N LEU A 41 8.41 11.64 13.63
CA LEU A 41 8.62 10.32 14.25
C LEU A 41 7.32 9.65 14.68
N SER A 42 6.17 10.11 14.19
CA SER A 42 4.86 9.61 14.62
C SER A 42 3.91 9.45 13.44
N TYR A 43 2.94 8.57 13.59
CA TYR A 43 1.87 8.39 12.62
C TYR A 43 0.55 8.91 13.20
N PRO A 44 -0.29 9.60 12.42
CA PRO A 44 -1.59 10.06 12.89
C PRO A 44 -2.56 8.89 13.04
N LEU A 45 -3.58 9.07 13.87
CA LEU A 45 -4.77 8.21 13.81
C LEU A 45 -5.42 8.39 12.43
N ALA A 46 -5.80 7.30 11.78
CA ALA A 46 -6.42 7.32 10.47
C ALA A 46 -7.50 6.24 10.33
N ASP A 47 -8.44 6.47 9.42
CA ASP A 47 -9.41 5.47 8.98
C ASP A 47 -8.84 4.64 7.81
N ILE A 48 -7.90 5.22 7.06
CA ILE A 48 -7.24 4.62 5.89
C ILE A 48 -5.72 4.79 6.04
N VAL A 49 -4.96 3.72 5.83
CA VAL A 49 -3.49 3.76 5.72
C VAL A 49 -3.09 3.26 4.33
N ILE A 50 -2.32 4.09 3.63
CA ILE A 50 -1.69 3.75 2.36
C ILE A 50 -0.18 3.78 2.57
N ALA A 51 0.44 2.62 2.48
CA ALA A 51 1.88 2.45 2.59
C ALA A 51 2.47 2.18 1.20
N VAL A 52 3.35 3.06 0.74
CA VAL A 52 3.95 3.01 -0.59
C VAL A 52 5.40 2.56 -0.50
N GLY A 53 5.69 1.34 -0.96
CA GLY A 53 7.04 0.82 -0.99
C GLY A 53 7.98 1.61 -1.90
N GLY A 54 9.27 1.55 -1.61
CA GLY A 54 10.30 2.14 -2.46
C GLY A 54 10.62 1.31 -3.70
N VAL A 55 11.00 2.01 -4.76
CA VAL A 55 11.69 1.43 -5.92
C VAL A 55 13.19 1.65 -5.73
N ARG A 56 13.98 0.60 -5.91
CA ARG A 56 15.44 0.58 -5.84
C ARG A 56 15.99 0.10 -7.18
N PRO A 57 16.20 1.01 -8.16
CA PRO A 57 16.79 0.65 -9.45
C PRO A 57 18.17 0.01 -9.26
N GLY A 58 18.43 -1.10 -9.96
CA GLY A 58 19.71 -1.81 -9.88
C GLY A 58 19.89 -2.66 -8.63
N SER A 59 18.80 -3.00 -7.94
CA SER A 59 18.82 -3.89 -6.77
C SER A 59 18.58 -5.36 -7.11
N ASP A 60 19.13 -5.81 -8.24
CA ASP A 60 19.13 -7.23 -8.60
C ASP A 60 19.92 -8.03 -7.57
N LEU A 61 19.49 -9.24 -7.24
CA LEU A 61 20.07 -10.02 -6.14
C LEU A 61 21.55 -10.34 -6.36
N LEU A 62 21.99 -10.39 -7.62
CA LEU A 62 23.40 -10.57 -7.97
C LEU A 62 24.24 -9.30 -7.79
N GLU A 63 23.59 -8.13 -7.73
CA GLU A 63 24.22 -6.80 -7.63
C GLU A 63 24.11 -6.20 -6.22
N VAL A 64 23.10 -6.62 -5.43
CA VAL A 64 22.97 -6.26 -4.01
C VAL A 64 24.17 -6.80 -3.24
N SER A 65 25.09 -5.90 -2.90
CA SER A 65 26.33 -6.19 -2.17
C SER A 65 26.43 -5.48 -0.83
N ASP A 66 25.64 -4.42 -0.63
CA ASP A 66 25.55 -3.69 0.63
C ASP A 66 24.36 -4.19 1.46
N PRO A 67 24.59 -4.70 2.68
CA PRO A 67 23.51 -5.04 3.61
C PRO A 67 22.56 -3.88 3.91
N ASP A 68 23.00 -2.62 3.79
CA ASP A 68 22.16 -1.45 4.05
C ASP A 68 21.00 -1.32 3.04
N ASP A 69 21.17 -1.81 1.80
CA ASP A 69 20.08 -1.84 0.82
C ASP A 69 18.97 -2.82 1.22
N LEU A 70 19.35 -3.96 1.81
CA LEU A 70 18.41 -4.94 2.38
C LEU A 70 17.68 -4.35 3.59
N TYR A 71 18.39 -3.62 4.46
CA TYR A 71 17.76 -2.96 5.61
C TYR A 71 16.80 -1.85 5.17
N ALA A 72 17.16 -1.05 4.18
CA ALA A 72 16.26 -0.05 3.61
C ALA A 72 14.98 -0.68 3.03
N ALA A 73 15.07 -1.89 2.45
CA ALA A 73 13.90 -2.63 1.97
C ALA A 73 13.01 -3.16 3.10
N TRP A 74 13.63 -3.53 4.21
CA TRP A 74 12.95 -3.93 5.43
C TRP A 74 12.28 -2.74 6.14
N ASP A 75 12.90 -1.56 6.10
CA ASP A 75 12.38 -0.35 6.73
C ASP A 75 11.00 0.01 6.16
N ASP A 76 10.79 -0.12 4.84
CA ASP A 76 9.47 0.07 4.21
C ASP A 76 8.37 -0.80 4.86
N MET A 77 8.69 -2.05 5.20
CA MET A 77 7.75 -2.96 5.87
C MET A 77 7.48 -2.53 7.31
N THR A 78 8.54 -2.17 8.04
CA THR A 78 8.40 -1.80 9.45
C THR A 78 7.67 -0.47 9.62
N ASP A 79 7.85 0.48 8.70
CA ASP A 79 7.09 1.71 8.61
C ASP A 79 5.61 1.44 8.32
N ALA A 80 5.30 0.58 7.34
CA ALA A 80 3.94 0.20 7.02
C ALA A 80 3.21 -0.44 8.23
N VAL A 81 3.89 -1.35 8.94
CA VAL A 81 3.37 -1.98 10.16
C VAL A 81 3.16 -0.94 11.26
N SER A 82 4.10 -0.02 11.44
CA SER A 82 4.02 1.01 12.48
C SER A 82 2.88 1.99 12.23
N ALA A 83 2.68 2.42 10.98
CA ALA A 83 1.56 3.26 10.57
C ALA A 83 0.22 2.54 10.75
N TYR A 84 0.13 1.27 10.34
CA TYR A 84 -1.07 0.46 10.56
C TYR A 84 -1.40 0.32 12.06
N ARG A 85 -0.41 0.00 12.90
CA ARG A 85 -0.61 -0.14 14.35
C ARG A 85 -1.02 1.16 15.02
N ALA A 86 -0.52 2.31 14.54
CA ALA A 86 -0.96 3.62 15.02
C ALA A 86 -2.43 3.91 14.67
N ALA A 87 -2.88 3.52 13.47
CA ALA A 87 -4.26 3.72 13.02
C ALA A 87 -5.26 2.71 13.63
N LEU A 88 -4.79 1.50 13.97
CA LEU A 88 -5.63 0.37 14.37
C LEU A 88 -6.60 0.66 15.53
N PRO A 89 -6.24 1.36 16.64
CA PRO A 89 -7.18 1.65 17.72
C PRO A 89 -8.44 2.38 17.24
N ARG A 90 -8.26 3.39 16.37
CA ARG A 90 -9.37 4.15 15.77
C ARG A 90 -10.19 3.27 14.82
N MET A 91 -9.53 2.48 13.99
CA MET A 91 -10.24 1.58 13.06
C MET A 91 -11.12 0.56 13.81
N LEU A 92 -10.61 0.01 14.92
CA LEU A 92 -11.35 -0.92 15.78
C LEU A 92 -12.53 -0.25 16.48
N GLU A 93 -12.32 0.97 17.01
CA GLU A 93 -13.39 1.77 17.62
C GLU A 93 -14.52 2.05 16.62
N ASN A 94 -14.15 2.45 15.39
CA ASN A 94 -15.10 2.77 14.33
C ASN A 94 -15.71 1.55 13.65
N LYS A 95 -15.19 0.34 13.91
CA LYS A 95 -15.50 -0.89 13.17
C LYS A 95 -15.39 -0.71 11.65
N TRP A 96 -14.37 0.05 11.25
CA TRP A 96 -14.14 0.43 9.88
C TRP A 96 -12.68 0.82 9.69
N GLY A 97 -12.03 0.25 8.69
CA GLY A 97 -10.67 0.64 8.34
C GLY A 97 -10.22 0.07 7.01
N ARG A 98 -9.23 0.72 6.40
CA ARG A 98 -8.60 0.25 5.16
C ARG A 98 -7.09 0.34 5.29
N PHE A 99 -6.41 -0.77 5.02
CA PHE A 99 -4.96 -0.81 4.83
C PHE A 99 -4.67 -1.20 3.38
N VAL A 100 -3.86 -0.41 2.70
CA VAL A 100 -3.44 -0.69 1.33
C VAL A 100 -1.93 -0.55 1.22
N TRP A 101 -1.26 -1.64 0.87
CA TRP A 101 0.13 -1.63 0.44
C TRP A 101 0.21 -1.33 -1.06
N VAL A 102 1.10 -0.43 -1.45
CA VAL A 102 1.47 -0.21 -2.85
C VAL A 102 2.89 -0.72 -3.06
N GLY A 103 3.04 -1.67 -3.97
CA GLY A 103 4.32 -2.34 -4.21
C GLY A 103 4.56 -2.67 -5.67
N SER A 104 5.47 -3.61 -5.92
CA SER A 104 5.92 -4.00 -7.27
C SER A 104 5.20 -5.25 -7.78
N ALA A 105 4.80 -5.22 -9.06
CA ALA A 105 4.25 -6.37 -9.79
C ALA A 105 5.28 -7.49 -9.97
N GLN A 106 6.57 -7.21 -9.76
CA GLN A 106 7.60 -8.25 -9.78
C GLN A 106 7.40 -9.31 -8.68
N ALA A 107 6.68 -8.96 -7.61
CA ALA A 107 6.28 -9.94 -6.60
C ALA A 107 5.48 -11.13 -7.18
N LYS A 108 4.88 -10.97 -8.36
CA LYS A 108 4.03 -11.96 -9.04
C LYS A 108 4.48 -12.31 -10.46
N SER A 109 5.51 -11.67 -10.99
CA SER A 109 5.97 -11.86 -12.36
C SER A 109 7.44 -11.50 -12.51
N VAL A 110 8.15 -12.11 -13.44
CA VAL A 110 9.62 -11.92 -13.59
C VAL A 110 9.96 -10.82 -14.62
N ASP A 111 8.94 -10.22 -15.25
CA ASP A 111 9.08 -9.45 -16.50
C ASP A 111 8.85 -7.93 -16.34
N ALA A 112 8.75 -7.41 -15.11
CA ALA A 112 8.74 -5.97 -14.84
C ALA A 112 10.15 -5.53 -14.44
N GLU A 113 10.61 -4.38 -14.91
CA GLU A 113 11.98 -3.84 -14.73
C GLU A 113 12.65 -4.19 -13.38
N ALA A 114 13.90 -4.68 -13.45
CA ALA A 114 14.79 -5.10 -12.37
C ALA A 114 14.71 -4.27 -11.06
N ASP A 115 14.25 -4.93 -9.98
CA ASP A 115 14.15 -4.42 -8.59
C ASP A 115 13.70 -5.58 -7.67
N GLU A 116 14.63 -6.49 -7.37
CA GLU A 116 14.33 -7.69 -6.60
C GLU A 116 14.01 -7.37 -5.13
N LEU A 117 14.53 -6.26 -4.59
CA LEU A 117 14.22 -5.82 -3.23
C LEU A 117 12.78 -5.35 -3.09
N ALA A 118 12.25 -4.57 -4.04
CA ALA A 118 10.85 -4.20 -4.03
C ALA A 118 9.92 -5.41 -4.20
N ALA A 119 10.34 -6.42 -4.98
CA ALA A 119 9.61 -7.68 -5.11
C ALA A 119 9.56 -8.45 -3.78
N MET A 120 10.69 -8.58 -3.07
CA MET A 120 10.78 -9.22 -1.76
C MET A 120 9.89 -8.53 -0.71
N THR A 121 10.03 -7.20 -0.56
CA THR A 121 9.21 -6.41 0.36
C THR A 121 7.74 -6.57 0.04
N SER A 122 7.37 -6.52 -1.24
CA SER A 122 5.98 -6.69 -1.68
C SER A 122 5.43 -8.07 -1.33
N LEU A 123 6.18 -9.15 -1.56
CA LEU A 123 5.78 -10.51 -1.13
C LEU A 123 5.56 -10.60 0.38
N GLY A 124 6.46 -10.01 1.18
CA GLY A 124 6.31 -9.94 2.63
C GLY A 124 5.01 -9.22 3.04
N MET A 125 4.70 -8.10 2.38
CA MET A 125 3.48 -7.33 2.61
C MET A 125 2.20 -8.06 2.15
N LEU A 126 2.27 -8.87 1.09
CA LEU A 126 1.15 -9.75 0.71
C LEU A 126 0.83 -10.78 1.80
N GLY A 127 1.87 -11.34 2.43
CA GLY A 127 1.72 -12.21 3.60
C GLY A 127 1.09 -11.47 4.78
N LEU A 128 1.59 -10.26 5.08
CA LEU A 128 1.06 -9.41 6.15
C LEU A 128 -0.43 -9.09 5.96
N ASN A 129 -0.86 -8.81 4.73
CA ASN A 129 -2.28 -8.55 4.44
C ASN A 129 -3.19 -9.71 4.85
N LYS A 130 -2.73 -10.96 4.70
CA LYS A 130 -3.49 -12.15 5.15
C LYS A 130 -3.56 -12.23 6.67
N VAL A 131 -2.46 -11.91 7.35
CA VAL A 131 -2.43 -11.83 8.82
C VAL A 131 -3.41 -10.78 9.32
N ILE A 132 -3.32 -9.54 8.82
CA ILE A 132 -4.23 -8.45 9.18
C ILE A 132 -5.69 -8.85 8.93
N THR A 133 -5.99 -9.41 7.75
CA THR A 133 -7.34 -9.85 7.40
C THR A 133 -7.88 -10.90 8.38
N GLY A 134 -7.05 -11.87 8.77
CA GLY A 134 -7.44 -12.91 9.72
C GLY A 134 -7.67 -12.39 11.14
N GLU A 135 -6.92 -11.38 11.56
CA GLU A 135 -6.99 -10.82 12.91
C GLU A 135 -8.16 -9.84 13.10
N VAL A 136 -8.43 -8.98 12.11
CA VAL A 136 -9.35 -7.84 12.27
C VAL A 136 -10.46 -7.76 11.22
N GLY A 137 -10.55 -8.72 10.30
CA GLY A 137 -11.60 -8.75 9.27
C GLY A 137 -13.02 -8.74 9.86
N SER A 138 -13.25 -9.41 10.99
CA SER A 138 -14.53 -9.40 11.70
C SER A 138 -14.94 -8.02 12.24
N ASN A 139 -14.01 -7.07 12.28
CA ASN A 139 -14.21 -5.72 12.75
C ASN A 139 -14.45 -4.72 11.61
N GLY A 140 -14.67 -5.18 10.36
CA GLY A 140 -14.94 -4.29 9.23
C GLY A 140 -13.69 -3.61 8.66
N ILE A 141 -12.51 -4.14 8.97
CA ILE A 141 -11.23 -3.64 8.50
C ILE A 141 -10.73 -4.54 7.38
N THR A 142 -10.30 -3.95 6.26
CA THR A 142 -9.71 -4.69 5.14
C THR A 142 -8.24 -4.35 4.96
N ALA A 143 -7.46 -5.31 4.46
CA ALA A 143 -6.05 -5.14 4.15
C ALA A 143 -5.75 -5.73 2.77
N ASN A 144 -5.29 -4.89 1.83
CA ASN A 144 -5.10 -5.27 0.44
C ASN A 144 -3.79 -4.72 -0.12
N ALA A 145 -3.44 -5.12 -1.34
CA ALA A 145 -2.29 -4.58 -2.06
C ALA A 145 -2.65 -4.13 -3.48
N VAL A 146 -1.96 -3.09 -3.94
CA VAL A 146 -1.88 -2.69 -5.34
C VAL A 146 -0.44 -2.87 -5.79
N LEU A 147 -0.21 -3.60 -6.86
CA LEU A 147 1.12 -3.82 -7.40
C LEU A 147 1.27 -3.10 -8.74
N ARG A 148 2.25 -2.20 -8.81
CA ARG A 148 2.58 -1.45 -10.02
C ARG A 148 3.49 -2.26 -10.92
N GLY A 149 3.18 -2.32 -12.21
CA GLY A 149 4.05 -2.91 -13.22
C GLY A 149 4.02 -2.13 -14.53
N GLY A 150 4.93 -2.49 -15.44
CA GLY A 150 5.01 -1.90 -16.77
C GLY A 150 5.09 -0.38 -16.75
N ILE A 151 4.33 0.26 -17.64
CA ILE A 151 4.30 1.73 -17.80
C ILE A 151 3.16 2.40 -17.00
N ALA A 152 2.61 1.72 -16.00
CA ALA A 152 1.53 2.27 -15.18
C ALA A 152 1.95 3.58 -14.51
N THR A 153 1.08 4.60 -14.58
CA THR A 153 1.32 5.91 -13.99
C THR A 153 0.97 5.93 -12.50
N ASP A 154 1.43 6.95 -11.78
CA ASP A 154 1.08 7.15 -10.38
C ASP A 154 -0.44 7.28 -10.20
N GLU A 155 -1.12 7.84 -11.19
CA GLU A 155 -2.57 8.02 -11.21
C GLU A 155 -3.32 6.70 -11.45
N ASP A 156 -2.81 5.82 -12.30
CA ASP A 156 -3.38 4.47 -12.49
C ASP A 156 -3.36 3.68 -11.18
N VAL A 157 -2.24 3.75 -10.46
CA VAL A 157 -2.08 3.13 -9.14
C VAL A 157 -3.01 3.77 -8.12
N ALA A 158 -3.03 5.10 -8.03
CA ALA A 158 -3.88 5.83 -7.08
C ALA A 158 -5.38 5.54 -7.26
N ASN A 159 -5.84 5.36 -8.49
CA ASN A 159 -7.23 5.00 -8.78
C ASN A 159 -7.57 3.60 -8.25
N ALA A 160 -6.70 2.61 -8.43
CA ALA A 160 -6.89 1.27 -7.87
C ALA A 160 -6.88 1.26 -6.34
N VAL A 161 -5.96 2.02 -5.73
CA VAL A 161 -5.89 2.23 -4.28
C VAL A 161 -7.21 2.83 -3.78
N THR A 162 -7.69 3.88 -4.44
CA THR A 162 -8.91 4.61 -4.06
C THR A 162 -10.15 3.71 -4.13
N PHE A 163 -10.24 2.83 -5.14
CA PHE A 163 -11.27 1.80 -5.19
C PHE A 163 -11.23 0.86 -3.98
N LEU A 164 -10.06 0.34 -3.61
CA LEU A 164 -9.89 -0.55 -2.45
C LEU A 164 -10.22 0.15 -1.12
N CYS A 165 -10.06 1.46 -1.06
CA CYS A 165 -10.45 2.26 0.10
C CYS A 165 -11.97 2.44 0.25
N SER A 166 -12.75 2.22 -0.81
CA SER A 166 -14.18 2.52 -0.84
C SER A 166 -15.04 1.53 -0.03
N GLU A 167 -16.30 1.90 0.21
CA GLU A 167 -17.30 0.96 0.76
C GLU A 167 -17.67 -0.16 -0.22
N GLY A 168 -17.58 0.09 -1.53
CA GLY A 168 -17.83 -0.93 -2.55
C GLY A 168 -16.83 -2.09 -2.48
N ALA A 169 -15.65 -1.85 -1.91
CA ALA A 169 -14.61 -2.84 -1.70
C ALA A 169 -14.64 -3.50 -0.31
N ALA A 170 -15.68 -3.29 0.51
CA ALA A 170 -15.72 -3.77 1.90
C ALA A 170 -15.60 -5.30 2.04
N TYR A 171 -15.89 -6.07 0.99
CA TYR A 171 -15.72 -7.54 0.97
C TYR A 171 -14.41 -8.00 0.34
N LEU A 172 -13.59 -7.07 -0.15
CA LEU A 172 -12.27 -7.34 -0.70
C LEU A 172 -11.24 -7.17 0.41
N SER A 173 -10.74 -8.28 0.95
CA SER A 173 -9.67 -8.28 1.94
C SER A 173 -8.68 -9.40 1.69
N GLY A 174 -7.40 -9.12 1.89
CA GLY A 174 -6.30 -10.01 1.59
C GLY A 174 -6.09 -10.22 0.09
N ILE A 175 -6.62 -9.35 -0.77
CA ILE A 175 -6.45 -9.46 -2.22
C ILE A 175 -5.33 -8.55 -2.73
N THR A 176 -4.93 -8.79 -3.97
CA THR A 176 -3.94 -7.99 -4.67
C THR A 176 -4.49 -7.61 -6.04
N ILE A 177 -4.38 -6.33 -6.40
CA ILE A 177 -4.67 -5.83 -7.74
C ILE A 177 -3.36 -5.45 -8.40
N THR A 178 -3.01 -6.12 -9.50
CA THR A 178 -1.88 -5.71 -10.34
C THR A 178 -2.35 -4.66 -11.35
N VAL A 179 -1.58 -3.57 -11.48
CA VAL A 179 -1.80 -2.46 -12.41
C VAL A 179 -0.60 -2.37 -13.33
N ASP A 180 -0.67 -3.04 -14.48
CA ASP A 180 0.46 -3.21 -15.41
C ASP A 180 0.06 -3.21 -16.90
N GLY A 181 -1.22 -2.99 -17.21
CA GLY A 181 -1.73 -3.05 -18.59
C GLY A 181 -1.65 -4.43 -19.24
N GLY A 182 -1.48 -5.51 -18.46
CA GLY A 182 -1.36 -6.88 -18.95
C GLY A 182 0.04 -7.25 -19.44
N ILE A 183 1.07 -6.49 -19.07
CA ILE A 183 2.47 -6.77 -19.41
C ILE A 183 3.01 -7.95 -18.60
N GLY A 184 2.62 -8.09 -17.32
CA GLY A 184 3.04 -9.19 -16.48
C GLY A 184 2.52 -10.52 -17.01
N SER A 185 3.41 -11.51 -17.10
CA SER A 185 3.06 -12.90 -17.44
C SER A 185 2.48 -13.70 -16.25
N GLY A 186 2.40 -13.07 -15.08
CA GLY A 186 1.93 -13.68 -13.83
C GLY A 186 0.45 -14.05 -13.89
N ILE A 187 0.13 -15.32 -13.58
CA ILE A 187 -1.24 -15.85 -13.57
C ILE A 187 -1.89 -15.70 -12.18
N PHE A 188 -1.10 -15.47 -11.12
CA PHE A 188 -1.54 -15.51 -9.72
C PHE A 188 -1.11 -14.28 -8.93
#